data_AF-A0A372Q3B3-F1
#
_entry.id   AF-A0A372Q3B3-F1
#
_cell.length_a   1.000
_cell.length_b   1.000
_cell.length_c   1.000
_cell.angle_alpha   90.00
_cell.angle_beta   90.00
_cell.angle_gamma   90.00
#
_symmetry.space_group_name_H-M   'P 1'
#
loop_
_entity.id
_entity.type
_entity.pdbx_description
1 polymer ?
#
loop_
_entity_poly.entity_id
_entity_poly.type
_entity_poly.pdbx_seq_one_letter_code
_entity_poly.pdbx_strand_id
1 'polypeptide(L)'
;MHLHLNYSDRIIRYFGISLDPKTNEYLLIMQYADGGDLQNHLKNNFKNLTWNDKKKLAFQIADGLNYLHNENILHRDLHSKNVVIHETNAKITDFDLKFPYAEPSDIYSFGVLMWEISSGYPPFKDNDNKIALAVSISNGVREVTIPDTPKEYENLYKNCWNQEPEQRPTINEILNEFERMGFGNNVTNKLAEDNYNLTSESQARAESLEYVHSSSNFHIDWGKLDNTQSN
;
A
#
# COMPACT_ATOMS: atom_id res chain seq x y z
N MET A 1 16.77 -14.43 -1.87
CA MET A 1 16.14 -13.47 -2.80
C MET A 1 16.35 -12.09 -2.19
N HIS A 2 17.32 -11.31 -2.69
CA HIS A 2 17.50 -9.93 -2.25
C HIS A 2 16.49 -9.08 -3.02
N LEU A 3 15.28 -8.97 -2.50
CA LEU A 3 14.33 -8.01 -3.01
C LEU A 3 14.79 -6.64 -2.54
N HIS A 4 14.92 -5.66 -3.45
CA HIS A 4 15.33 -4.29 -3.14
C HIS A 4 14.25 -3.50 -2.35
N LEU A 5 13.30 -4.18 -1.69
CA LEU A 5 12.15 -3.59 -0.99
C LEU A 5 12.51 -2.62 0.13
N ASN A 6 13.75 -2.67 0.64
CA ASN A 6 14.23 -1.74 1.67
C ASN A 6 14.56 -0.33 1.14
N TYR A 7 14.47 -0.09 -0.17
CA TYR A 7 14.81 1.20 -0.79
C TYR A 7 13.63 2.18 -0.88
N SER A 8 12.39 1.73 -0.65
CA SER A 8 11.23 2.63 -0.65
C SER A 8 10.77 2.94 0.76
N ASP A 9 10.73 4.24 1.09
CA ASP A 9 10.14 4.73 2.35
C ASP A 9 8.62 4.50 2.42
N ARG A 10 8.00 4.01 1.34
CA ARG A 10 6.57 3.69 1.27
C ARG A 10 6.26 2.20 1.40
N ILE A 11 7.27 1.35 1.55
CA ILE A 11 7.10 -0.07 1.83
C ILE A 11 7.54 -0.34 3.28
N ILE A 12 6.82 -1.22 3.98
CA ILE A 12 7.27 -1.69 5.29
C ILE A 12 8.53 -2.54 5.13
N ARG A 13 9.53 -2.33 5.99
CA ARG A 13 10.77 -3.10 5.88
C ARG A 13 10.58 -4.52 6.42
N TYR A 14 11.17 -5.48 5.72
CA TYR A 14 11.24 -6.88 6.14
C TYR A 14 12.67 -7.18 6.57
N PHE A 15 12.86 -7.59 7.82
CA PHE A 15 14.18 -7.87 8.38
C PHE A 15 14.58 -9.33 8.24
N GLY A 16 13.61 -10.25 8.19
CA GLY A 16 13.90 -11.67 8.01
C GLY A 16 12.76 -12.57 8.45
N ILE A 17 13.04 -13.86 8.57
CA ILE A 17 12.10 -14.89 9.02
C ILE A 17 12.68 -15.54 10.28
N SER A 18 11.81 -15.84 11.24
CA SER A 18 12.10 -16.66 12.42
C SER A 18 11.21 -17.91 12.39
N LEU A 19 11.55 -18.93 13.19
CA LEU A 19 10.74 -20.14 13.37
C LEU A 19 10.41 -20.28 14.85
N ASP A 20 9.13 -20.36 15.20
CA ASP A 20 8.73 -20.70 16.57
C ASP A 20 8.90 -22.21 16.78
N PRO A 21 9.83 -22.66 17.65
CA PRO A 21 10.09 -24.09 17.85
C PRO A 21 8.95 -24.82 18.57
N LYS A 22 7.99 -24.11 19.17
CA LYS A 22 6.85 -24.73 19.87
C LYS A 22 5.68 -25.00 18.93
N THR A 23 5.36 -24.06 18.05
CA THR A 23 4.26 -24.17 17.09
C THR A 23 4.71 -24.69 15.73
N ASN A 24 6.03 -24.66 15.45
CA ASN A 24 6.62 -24.93 14.15
C ASN A 24 6.11 -23.97 13.05
N GLU A 25 5.74 -22.75 13.44
CA GLU A 25 5.27 -21.70 12.54
C GLU A 25 6.40 -20.73 12.19
N TYR A 26 6.48 -20.36 10.92
CA TYR A 26 7.38 -19.31 10.47
C TYR A 26 6.79 -17.94 10.82
N LEU A 27 7.61 -17.09 11.42
CA LEU A 27 7.29 -15.72 11.79
C LEU A 27 8.05 -14.77 10.88
N LEU A 28 7.34 -13.80 10.30
CA LEU A 28 7.97 -12.74 9.52
C LEU A 28 8.36 -11.59 10.46
N ILE A 29 9.63 -11.19 10.42
CA ILE A 29 10.17 -10.10 11.22
C ILE A 29 10.16 -8.84 10.36
N MET A 30 9.40 -7.84 10.80
CA MET A 30 9.09 -6.63 10.03
C MET A 30 9.31 -5.38 10.88
N GLN A 31 9.48 -4.24 10.21
CA GLN A 31 9.49 -2.93 10.86
C GLN A 31 8.19 -2.71 11.65
N TYR A 32 8.33 -2.21 12.87
CA TYR A 32 7.18 -1.81 13.69
C TYR A 32 6.60 -0.49 13.18
N ALA A 33 5.29 -0.48 12.95
CA ALA A 33 4.53 0.70 12.57
C ALA A 33 3.76 1.26 13.79
N ASP A 34 4.28 2.34 14.36
CA ASP A 34 3.81 2.96 15.60
C ASP A 34 2.43 3.61 15.51
N GLY A 35 1.96 3.90 14.30
CA GLY A 35 0.63 4.47 14.05
C GLY A 35 -0.47 3.44 13.77
N GLY A 36 -0.15 2.13 13.81
CA GLY A 36 -1.09 1.05 13.46
C GLY A 36 -1.49 1.05 11.99
N ASP A 37 -2.57 0.34 11.64
CA ASP A 37 -3.10 0.32 10.29
C ASP A 37 -3.92 1.58 9.93
N LEU A 38 -4.03 1.88 8.64
CA LEU A 38 -4.71 3.06 8.12
C LEU A 38 -6.19 3.08 8.51
N GLN A 39 -6.87 1.92 8.58
CA GLN A 39 -8.27 1.87 8.99
C GLN A 39 -8.45 2.40 10.41
N ASN A 40 -7.64 1.91 11.35
CA ASN A 40 -7.63 2.38 12.74
C ASN A 40 -7.16 3.85 12.83
N HIS A 41 -6.18 4.24 12.04
CA HIS A 41 -5.71 5.62 11.96
C HIS A 41 -6.84 6.58 11.55
N LEU A 42 -7.58 6.26 10.49
CA LEU A 42 -8.74 7.04 10.04
C LEU A 42 -9.81 7.06 11.14
N LYS A 43 -10.22 5.91 11.65
CA LYS A 43 -11.24 5.81 12.71
C LYS A 43 -10.96 6.72 13.92
N ASN A 44 -9.69 6.80 14.34
CA ASN A 44 -9.31 7.52 15.55
C ASN A 44 -9.00 9.00 15.30
N ASN A 45 -8.50 9.36 14.11
CA ASN A 45 -7.97 10.70 13.85
C ASN A 45 -8.73 11.51 12.78
N PHE A 46 -9.74 10.93 12.13
CA PHE A 46 -10.37 11.54 10.94
C PHE A 46 -10.81 12.99 11.12
N LYS A 47 -11.36 13.36 12.28
CA LYS A 47 -11.82 14.73 12.58
C LYS A 47 -10.69 15.77 12.57
N ASN A 48 -9.45 15.33 12.79
CA ASN A 48 -8.27 16.18 12.84
C ASN A 48 -7.50 16.17 11.52
N LEU A 49 -7.86 15.30 10.56
CA LEU A 49 -7.20 15.24 9.26
C LEU A 49 -7.70 16.34 8.34
N THR A 50 -6.79 17.20 7.91
CA THR A 50 -7.06 18.17 6.85
C THR A 50 -7.10 17.48 5.48
N TRP A 51 -7.61 18.17 4.46
CA TRP A 51 -7.52 17.68 3.08
C TRP A 51 -6.08 17.52 2.59
N ASN A 52 -5.16 18.32 3.13
CA ASN A 52 -3.75 18.17 2.81
C ASN A 52 -3.19 16.86 3.36
N ASP A 53 -3.57 16.49 4.59
CA ASP A 53 -3.16 15.22 5.21
C ASP A 53 -3.75 14.02 4.48
N LYS A 54 -5.03 14.08 4.10
CA LYS A 54 -5.71 13.04 3.31
C LYS A 54 -5.05 12.82 1.96
N LYS A 55 -4.75 13.90 1.23
CA LYS A 55 -4.02 13.83 -0.05
C LYS A 55 -2.60 13.30 0.14
N LYS A 56 -1.91 13.69 1.23
CA LYS A 56 -0.58 13.15 1.58
C LYS A 56 -0.62 11.63 1.77
N LEU A 57 -1.56 11.11 2.56
CA LEU A 57 -1.74 9.67 2.76
C LEU A 57 -1.95 8.94 1.43
N ALA A 58 -2.88 9.43 0.60
CA ALA A 58 -3.18 8.83 -0.69
C ALA A 58 -1.99 8.88 -1.67
N PHE A 59 -1.27 9.99 -1.72
CA PHE A 59 -0.05 10.13 -2.52
C PHE A 59 1.03 9.13 -2.08
N GLN A 60 1.25 8.97 -0.78
CA GLN A 60 2.24 8.03 -0.25
C GLN A 60 1.93 6.57 -0.59
N ILE A 61 0.65 6.21 -0.59
CA ILE A 61 0.19 4.88 -1.03
C ILE A 61 0.40 4.72 -2.55
N ALA A 62 0.08 5.73 -3.36
CA ALA A 62 0.32 5.69 -4.80
C ALA A 62 1.81 5.57 -5.14
N ASP A 63 2.66 6.31 -4.43
CA ASP A 63 4.13 6.27 -4.55
C ASP A 63 4.69 4.88 -4.18
N GLY A 64 4.18 4.26 -3.11
CA GLY A 64 4.51 2.87 -2.76
C GLY A 64 4.02 1.87 -3.80
N LEU A 65 2.83 2.06 -4.35
CA LEU A 65 2.28 1.18 -5.37
C LEU A 65 3.07 1.29 -6.69
N ASN A 66 3.47 2.51 -7.07
CA ASN A 66 4.36 2.74 -8.21
C ASN A 66 5.69 2.01 -8.06
N TYR A 67 6.27 2.05 -6.85
CA TYR A 67 7.47 1.29 -6.54
C TYR A 67 7.27 -0.22 -6.73
N LEU A 68 6.19 -0.79 -6.20
CA LEU A 68 5.89 -2.22 -6.38
C LEU A 68 5.70 -2.57 -7.86
N HIS A 69 4.91 -1.79 -8.60
CA HIS A 69 4.63 -2.02 -10.02
C HIS A 69 5.92 -1.96 -10.88
N ASN A 70 6.82 -1.01 -10.61
CA ASN A 70 8.12 -0.94 -11.29
C ASN A 70 9.05 -2.13 -10.98
N GLU A 71 8.91 -2.74 -9.81
CA GLU A 71 9.59 -3.99 -9.45
C GLU A 71 8.86 -5.25 -9.97
N ASN A 72 7.81 -5.09 -10.76
CA ASN A 72 6.92 -6.16 -11.24
C ASN A 72 6.23 -6.95 -10.11
N ILE A 73 5.97 -6.27 -8.98
CA ILE A 73 5.27 -6.81 -7.82
C ILE A 73 3.85 -6.24 -7.81
N LEU A 74 2.85 -7.12 -7.64
CA LEU A 74 1.46 -6.72 -7.44
C LEU A 74 1.11 -6.85 -5.97
N HIS A 75 0.26 -5.95 -5.48
CA HIS A 75 -0.21 -6.07 -4.11
C HIS A 75 -1.32 -7.11 -3.97
N ARG A 76 -2.36 -7.05 -4.83
CA ARG A 76 -3.55 -7.93 -4.88
C ARG A 76 -4.54 -7.90 -3.72
N ASP A 77 -4.08 -7.55 -2.54
CA ASP A 77 -4.90 -7.40 -1.34
C ASP A 77 -4.75 -6.00 -0.75
N LEU A 78 -4.63 -4.99 -1.62
CA LEU A 78 -4.44 -3.61 -1.18
C LEU A 78 -5.73 -3.11 -0.51
N HIS A 79 -5.68 -2.87 0.80
CA HIS A 79 -6.78 -2.30 1.58
C HIS A 79 -6.26 -1.62 2.84
N SER A 80 -7.11 -0.89 3.56
CA SER A 80 -6.70 -0.03 4.69
C SER A 80 -6.09 -0.76 5.88
N LYS A 81 -6.26 -2.10 5.99
CA LYS A 81 -5.54 -2.91 6.98
C LYS A 81 -4.13 -3.36 6.54
N ASN A 82 -3.84 -3.30 5.24
CA ASN A 82 -2.53 -3.63 4.64
C ASN A 82 -1.74 -2.35 4.29
N VAL A 83 -2.19 -1.21 4.81
CA VAL A 83 -1.44 0.04 4.84
C VAL A 83 -1.24 0.40 6.31
N VAL A 84 0.00 0.59 6.72
CA VAL A 84 0.37 0.94 8.09
C VAL A 84 0.96 2.34 8.17
N ILE A 85 0.82 2.99 9.32
CA ILE A 85 1.34 4.33 9.57
C ILE A 85 2.60 4.21 10.42
N HIS A 86 3.70 4.75 9.92
CA HIS A 86 4.95 4.84 10.66
C HIS A 86 5.54 6.25 10.57
N GLU A 87 5.82 6.88 11.71
CA GLU A 87 6.37 8.25 11.77
C GLU A 87 5.58 9.24 10.87
N THR A 88 4.25 9.17 10.92
CA THR A 88 3.30 9.97 10.08
C THR A 88 3.28 9.64 8.58
N ASN A 89 3.96 8.58 8.14
CA ASN A 89 3.98 8.14 6.75
C ASN A 89 3.16 6.87 6.55
N ALA A 90 2.37 6.82 5.49
CA ALA A 90 1.75 5.58 5.03
C ALA A 90 2.79 4.66 4.38
N LYS A 91 2.74 3.38 4.74
CA LYS A 91 3.57 2.31 4.21
C LYS A 91 2.71 1.10 3.83
N ILE A 92 2.99 0.50 2.69
CA ILE A 92 2.33 -0.71 2.19
C ILE A 92 2.99 -1.96 2.81
N THR A 93 2.17 -2.93 3.18
CA THR A 93 2.56 -4.25 3.72
C THR A 93 1.76 -5.36 3.04
N ASP A 94 2.11 -6.63 3.32
CA ASP A 94 1.32 -7.82 2.97
C ASP A 94 1.00 -7.94 1.46
N PHE A 95 1.96 -7.60 0.61
CA PHE A 95 1.90 -7.81 -0.85
C PHE A 95 2.41 -9.19 -1.25
N ASP A 96 1.89 -9.72 -2.36
CA ASP A 96 2.23 -11.04 -2.87
C ASP A 96 3.41 -10.98 -3.86
N LEU A 97 4.30 -11.97 -3.80
CA LEU A 97 5.48 -12.07 -4.64
C LEU A 97 5.30 -13.01 -5.85
N LYS A 98 4.15 -13.65 -6.02
CA LYS A 98 3.95 -14.71 -7.03
C LYS A 98 2.94 -14.31 -8.11
N PHE A 99 2.87 -15.05 -9.23
CA PHE A 99 1.79 -15.07 -10.26
C PHE A 99 1.69 -13.89 -11.25
N PRO A 100 1.07 -14.08 -12.44
CA PRO A 100 1.12 -13.11 -13.53
C PRO A 100 0.31 -11.82 -13.29
N TYR A 101 0.58 -10.87 -14.18
CA TYR A 101 0.36 -9.43 -14.12
C TYR A 101 -1.11 -9.00 -14.24
N ALA A 102 -1.57 -8.10 -13.35
CA ALA A 102 -2.82 -7.36 -13.49
C ALA A 102 -2.81 -6.08 -12.61
N GLU A 103 -1.96 -5.10 -12.93
CA GLU A 103 -1.94 -3.78 -12.25
C GLU A 103 -3.33 -3.13 -12.10
N PRO A 104 -4.28 -3.24 -13.07
CA PRO A 104 -5.59 -2.62 -12.93
C PRO A 104 -6.38 -3.06 -11.69
N SER A 105 -6.12 -4.24 -11.11
CA SER A 105 -6.76 -4.64 -9.84
C SER A 105 -6.26 -3.82 -8.66
N ASP A 106 -4.94 -3.57 -8.59
CA ASP A 106 -4.37 -2.72 -7.55
C ASP A 106 -4.86 -1.29 -7.68
N ILE A 107 -5.01 -0.79 -8.91
CA ILE A 107 -5.58 0.54 -9.19
C ILE A 107 -7.03 0.64 -8.69
N TYR A 108 -7.85 -0.40 -8.91
CA TYR A 108 -9.21 -0.44 -8.37
C TYR A 108 -9.21 -0.34 -6.84
N SER A 109 -8.39 -1.17 -6.19
CA SER A 109 -8.24 -1.18 -4.74
C SER A 109 -7.73 0.15 -4.19
N PHE A 110 -6.81 0.81 -4.91
CA PHE A 110 -6.37 2.16 -4.59
C PHE A 110 -7.51 3.19 -4.67
N GLY A 111 -8.39 3.09 -5.67
CA GLY A 111 -9.59 3.92 -5.76
C GLY A 111 -10.53 3.76 -4.55
N VAL A 112 -10.73 2.52 -4.09
CA VAL A 112 -11.50 2.23 -2.87
C VAL A 112 -10.83 2.83 -1.63
N LEU A 113 -9.50 2.72 -1.51
CA LEU A 113 -8.73 3.36 -0.44
C LEU A 113 -8.85 4.88 -0.43
N MET A 114 -8.76 5.53 -1.60
CA MET A 114 -8.96 6.97 -1.71
C MET A 114 -10.36 7.37 -1.23
N TRP A 115 -11.39 6.61 -1.60
CA TRP A 115 -12.74 6.84 -1.12
C TRP A 115 -12.82 6.67 0.42
N GLU A 116 -12.23 5.63 0.99
CA GLU A 116 -12.18 5.41 2.45
C GLU A 116 -11.43 6.55 3.18
N ILE A 117 -10.32 7.04 2.62
CA ILE A 117 -9.59 8.21 3.14
C ILE A 117 -10.46 9.49 3.07
N SER A 118 -11.27 9.63 2.02
CA SER A 118 -12.17 10.78 1.87
C SER A 118 -13.30 10.76 2.91
N SER A 119 -13.87 9.56 3.15
CA SER A 119 -15.08 9.32 3.93
C SER A 119 -14.81 9.12 5.42
N GLY A 120 -13.67 8.50 5.76
CA GLY A 120 -13.34 8.04 7.10
C GLY A 120 -14.09 6.78 7.53
N TYR A 121 -14.79 6.13 6.60
CA TYR A 121 -15.63 4.96 6.87
C TYR A 121 -15.18 3.75 6.05
N PRO A 122 -15.30 2.54 6.61
CA PRO A 122 -15.11 1.32 5.83
C PRO A 122 -16.07 1.29 4.62
N PRO A 123 -15.59 0.87 3.43
CA PRO A 123 -16.44 0.77 2.25
C PRO A 123 -17.53 -0.28 2.44
N PHE A 124 -18.73 0.06 1.99
CA PHE A 124 -19.97 -0.69 2.03
C PHE A 124 -20.37 -1.17 3.43
N LYS A 125 -20.01 -0.40 4.48
CA LYS A 125 -20.23 -0.78 5.89
C LYS A 125 -21.67 -1.17 6.26
N ASP A 126 -22.66 -0.65 5.53
CA ASP A 126 -24.09 -0.87 5.81
C ASP A 126 -24.66 -2.11 5.06
N ASN A 127 -23.83 -2.85 4.30
CA ASN A 127 -24.23 -4.05 3.57
C ASN A 127 -23.77 -5.34 4.29
N ASP A 128 -24.72 -6.05 4.91
CA ASP A 128 -24.41 -7.29 5.64
C ASP A 128 -24.27 -8.53 4.74
N ASN A 129 -24.89 -8.52 3.56
CA ASN A 129 -24.85 -9.65 2.62
C ASN A 129 -23.70 -9.49 1.61
N LYS A 130 -22.56 -10.10 1.94
CA LYS A 130 -21.33 -10.04 1.12
C LYS A 130 -21.50 -10.59 -0.30
N ILE A 131 -22.32 -11.64 -0.49
CA ILE A 131 -22.53 -12.24 -1.82
C ILE A 131 -23.34 -11.30 -2.70
N ALA A 132 -24.45 -10.79 -2.17
CA ALA A 132 -25.28 -9.82 -2.89
C ALA A 132 -24.48 -8.56 -3.22
N LEU A 133 -23.67 -8.07 -2.28
CA LEU A 133 -22.79 -6.92 -2.50
C LEU A 133 -21.78 -7.17 -3.62
N ALA A 134 -21.12 -8.34 -3.65
CA ALA A 134 -20.18 -8.68 -4.72
C ALA A 134 -20.85 -8.65 -6.11
N VAL A 135 -22.07 -9.19 -6.21
CA VAL A 135 -22.88 -9.14 -7.44
C VAL A 135 -23.27 -7.70 -7.81
N SER A 136 -23.66 -6.88 -6.84
CA SER A 136 -23.97 -5.47 -7.07
C SER A 136 -22.74 -4.70 -7.58
N ILE A 137 -21.57 -4.90 -6.97
CA ILE A 137 -20.32 -4.26 -7.39
C ILE A 137 -19.93 -4.70 -8.80
N SER A 138 -20.08 -6.00 -9.12
CA SER A 138 -19.82 -6.50 -10.48
C SER A 138 -20.77 -5.91 -11.53
N ASN A 139 -21.96 -5.45 -11.11
CA ASN A 139 -22.93 -4.74 -11.94
C ASN A 139 -22.73 -3.21 -11.95
N GLY A 140 -21.60 -2.71 -11.47
CA GLY A 140 -21.26 -1.29 -11.52
C GLY A 140 -21.67 -0.47 -10.30
N VAL A 141 -22.23 -1.08 -9.24
CA VAL A 141 -22.49 -0.34 -7.99
C VAL A 141 -21.17 0.14 -7.40
N ARG A 142 -21.15 1.41 -7.00
CA ARG A 142 -20.03 2.08 -6.33
C ARG A 142 -20.55 2.82 -5.12
N GLU A 143 -19.62 3.21 -4.26
CA GLU A 143 -19.94 4.03 -3.10
C GLU A 143 -20.44 5.43 -3.48
N VAL A 144 -21.20 6.01 -2.56
CA VAL A 144 -21.74 7.37 -2.73
C VAL A 144 -20.62 8.38 -2.56
N THR A 145 -20.63 9.45 -3.35
CA THR A 145 -19.68 10.56 -3.21
C THR A 145 -19.83 11.25 -1.86
N ILE A 146 -18.70 11.58 -1.24
CA ILE A 146 -18.68 12.26 0.05
C ILE A 146 -18.76 13.78 -0.17
N PRO A 147 -19.73 14.49 0.47
CA PRO A 147 -19.79 15.95 0.42
C PRO A 147 -18.46 16.59 0.82
N ASP A 148 -18.18 17.76 0.24
CA ASP A 148 -16.96 18.55 0.50
C ASP A 148 -15.63 17.88 0.11
N THR A 149 -15.69 16.78 -0.65
CA THR A 149 -14.51 16.20 -1.31
C THR A 149 -14.04 17.08 -2.46
N PRO A 150 -12.75 17.47 -2.52
CA PRO A 150 -12.18 18.18 -3.66
C PRO A 150 -12.46 17.45 -4.96
N LYS A 151 -12.93 18.18 -5.96
CA LYS A 151 -13.48 17.58 -7.18
C LYS A 151 -12.45 16.76 -7.95
N GLU A 152 -11.21 17.21 -7.95
CA GLU A 152 -10.08 16.56 -8.59
C GLU A 152 -9.77 15.21 -7.92
N TYR A 153 -9.83 15.16 -6.58
CA TYR A 153 -9.65 13.92 -5.82
C TYR A 153 -10.82 12.95 -6.03
N GLU A 154 -12.04 13.48 -6.09
CA GLU A 154 -13.26 12.71 -6.39
C GLU A 154 -13.19 12.05 -7.77
N ASN A 155 -12.81 12.83 -8.78
CA ASN A 155 -12.66 12.34 -10.14
C ASN A 155 -11.57 11.27 -10.22
N LEU A 156 -10.44 11.47 -9.53
CA LEU A 156 -9.34 10.52 -9.54
C LEU A 156 -9.73 9.16 -8.96
N TYR A 157 -10.34 9.09 -7.77
CA TYR A 157 -10.75 7.80 -7.23
C TYR A 157 -11.86 7.16 -8.08
N LYS A 158 -12.70 7.98 -8.73
CA LYS A 158 -13.72 7.49 -9.66
C LYS A 158 -13.14 6.85 -10.91
N ASN A 159 -12.05 7.40 -11.43
CA ASN A 159 -11.34 6.80 -12.55
C ASN A 159 -10.64 5.51 -12.13
N CYS A 160 -10.08 5.46 -10.91
CA CYS A 160 -9.39 4.28 -10.39
C CYS A 160 -10.31 3.05 -10.26
N TRP A 161 -11.55 3.21 -9.78
CA TRP A 161 -12.49 2.09 -9.61
C TRP A 161 -13.43 1.88 -10.82
N ASN A 162 -13.04 2.33 -12.01
CA ASN A 162 -13.82 2.13 -13.24
C ASN A 162 -14.18 0.64 -13.41
N GLN A 163 -15.39 0.38 -13.89
CA GLN A 163 -15.87 -0.99 -14.12
C GLN A 163 -14.94 -1.75 -15.07
N GLU A 164 -14.60 -1.10 -16.18
CA GLU A 164 -13.71 -1.67 -17.20
C GLU A 164 -12.23 -1.48 -16.78
N PRO A 165 -11.46 -2.57 -16.55
CA PRO A 165 -10.09 -2.49 -16.09
C PRO A 165 -9.16 -1.65 -16.98
N GLU A 166 -9.36 -1.72 -18.30
CA GLU A 166 -8.58 -0.98 -19.29
C GLU A 166 -8.88 0.52 -19.34
N GLN A 167 -9.96 0.96 -18.69
CA GLN A 167 -10.32 2.38 -18.55
C GLN A 167 -9.78 2.99 -17.25
N ARG A 168 -9.11 2.19 -16.42
CA ARG A 168 -8.46 2.67 -15.19
C ARG A 168 -7.13 3.32 -15.56
N PRO A 169 -6.74 4.43 -14.90
CA PRO A 169 -5.45 5.06 -15.14
C PRO A 169 -4.30 4.14 -14.70
N THR A 170 -3.16 4.29 -15.34
CA THR A 170 -1.89 3.72 -14.88
C THR A 170 -1.43 4.42 -13.60
N ILE A 171 -0.53 3.77 -12.84
CA ILE A 171 0.00 4.38 -11.62
C ILE A 171 0.75 5.70 -11.88
N ASN A 172 1.42 5.81 -13.03
CA ASN A 172 2.09 7.05 -13.46
C ASN A 172 1.09 8.18 -13.73
N GLU A 173 -0.05 7.89 -14.36
CA GLU A 173 -1.10 8.89 -14.57
C GLU A 173 -1.70 9.36 -13.23
N ILE A 174 -1.87 8.45 -12.26
CA ILE A 174 -2.31 8.80 -10.91
C ILE A 174 -1.32 9.75 -10.23
N LEU A 175 -0.02 9.46 -10.29
CA LEU A 175 1.02 10.34 -9.73
C LEU A 175 1.02 11.72 -10.39
N ASN A 176 0.85 11.79 -11.71
CA ASN A 176 0.72 13.06 -12.43
C ASN A 176 -0.49 13.88 -11.96
N GLU A 177 -1.62 13.24 -11.64
CA GLU A 177 -2.77 13.94 -11.07
C GLU A 177 -2.48 14.47 -9.66
N PHE A 178 -1.73 13.73 -8.84
CA PHE A 178 -1.27 14.25 -7.54
C PHE A 178 -0.33 15.45 -7.68
N GLU A 179 0.57 15.44 -8.67
CA GLU A 179 1.43 16.59 -9.01
C GLU A 179 0.61 17.82 -9.36
N ARG A 180 -0.42 17.66 -10.20
CA ARG A 180 -1.37 18.75 -10.53
C ARG A 180 -2.13 19.26 -9.30
N MET A 181 -2.38 18.41 -8.31
CA MET A 181 -2.97 18.78 -7.03
C MET A 181 -1.97 19.38 -6.02
N GLY A 182 -0.69 19.51 -6.39
CA GLY A 182 0.36 20.11 -5.57
C GLY A 182 1.14 19.14 -4.67
N PHE A 183 1.05 17.83 -4.90
CA PHE A 183 1.77 16.79 -4.15
C PHE A 183 2.92 16.20 -4.99
N GLY A 184 4.00 15.75 -4.37
CA GLY A 184 5.09 15.06 -5.10
C GLY A 184 6.18 15.95 -5.71
N ASN A 185 6.08 17.28 -5.60
CA ASN A 185 7.08 18.27 -6.08
C ASN A 185 8.48 18.18 -5.43
N ASN A 186 8.77 17.13 -4.67
CA ASN A 186 10.07 16.85 -4.09
C ASN A 186 10.84 15.76 -4.85
N VAL A 187 10.24 14.96 -5.74
CA VAL A 187 10.96 13.83 -6.37
C VAL A 187 11.97 14.28 -7.44
N THR A 188 11.64 15.31 -8.24
CA THR A 188 12.57 15.86 -9.23
C THR A 188 13.76 16.61 -8.60
N ASN A 189 13.56 17.29 -7.48
CA ASN A 189 14.65 17.94 -6.74
C ASN A 189 15.48 16.92 -5.93
N LYS A 190 14.86 15.86 -5.40
CA LYS A 190 15.56 14.83 -4.63
C LYS A 190 16.41 13.92 -5.52
N LEU A 191 15.98 13.59 -6.74
CA LEU A 191 16.84 12.90 -7.74
C LEU A 191 18.06 13.75 -8.16
N ALA A 192 17.95 15.09 -8.10
CA ALA A 192 19.08 16.00 -8.35
C ALA A 192 20.02 16.10 -7.14
N GLU A 193 19.50 16.09 -5.91
CA GLU A 193 20.28 16.11 -4.67
C GLU A 193 20.92 14.74 -4.35
N ASP A 194 20.23 13.63 -4.57
CA ASP A 194 20.72 12.27 -4.35
C ASP A 194 21.88 11.94 -5.30
N ASN A 195 21.86 12.45 -6.54
CA ASN A 195 23.01 12.35 -7.46
C ASN A 195 24.26 13.10 -6.96
N TYR A 196 24.10 14.11 -6.11
CA TYR A 196 25.21 14.82 -5.48
C TYR A 196 25.69 14.10 -4.22
N ASN A 197 24.77 13.57 -3.42
CA ASN A 197 25.05 12.94 -2.12
C ASN A 197 25.56 11.49 -2.21
N LEU A 198 25.26 10.75 -3.30
CA LEU A 198 25.79 9.41 -3.57
C LEU A 198 27.34 9.34 -3.61
N THR A 199 28.01 10.47 -3.80
CA THR A 199 29.48 10.55 -3.75
C THR A 199 30.06 10.66 -2.34
N SER A 200 29.24 10.93 -1.30
CA SER A 200 29.73 11.31 0.03
C SER A 200 29.28 10.44 1.22
N GLU A 201 28.20 9.64 1.10
CA GLU A 201 27.63 8.90 2.26
C GLU A 201 27.98 7.40 2.35
N SER A 202 29.07 6.95 1.72
CA SER A 202 29.58 5.58 1.90
C SER A 202 30.12 5.26 3.32
N GLN A 203 29.84 6.09 4.34
CA GLN A 203 30.25 5.88 5.73
C GLN A 203 29.17 6.31 6.75
N ALA A 204 28.53 5.30 7.39
CA ALA A 204 28.16 5.22 8.82
C ALA A 204 26.69 4.86 9.19
N ARG A 205 26.49 3.54 9.44
CA ARG A 205 26.00 2.86 10.68
C ARG A 205 24.51 2.82 11.09
N ALA A 206 24.06 1.56 11.29
CA ALA A 206 22.98 0.94 12.06
C ALA A 206 22.89 1.37 13.55
N GLU A 207 21.88 1.09 14.40
CA GLU A 207 20.53 0.48 14.42
C GLU A 207 19.98 0.73 15.85
N SER A 208 18.66 0.73 16.07
CA SER A 208 18.06 0.38 17.37
C SER A 208 16.70 -0.32 17.16
N LEU A 209 16.61 -1.57 17.61
CA LEU A 209 15.45 -2.48 17.50
C LEU A 209 14.53 -2.34 18.73
N GLU A 210 13.21 -2.47 18.54
CA GLU A 210 12.34 -3.18 19.49
C GLU A 210 10.96 -3.61 18.91
N TYR A 211 10.64 -4.89 19.20
CA TYR A 211 9.35 -5.61 19.31
C TYR A 211 8.55 -6.12 18.09
N VAL A 212 8.07 -7.36 18.25
CA VAL A 212 7.53 -8.31 17.26
C VAL A 212 6.00 -8.35 17.28
N HIS A 213 5.36 -8.39 16.11
CA HIS A 213 3.96 -8.81 15.97
C HIS A 213 3.85 -9.96 14.96
N SER A 214 3.04 -10.96 15.31
CA SER A 214 2.75 -12.14 14.49
C SER A 214 1.55 -11.84 13.60
N SER A 215 1.72 -11.88 12.27
CA SER A 215 0.61 -11.98 11.33
C SER A 215 0.40 -13.46 10.99
N SER A 216 -0.70 -14.03 11.49
CA SER A 216 -1.02 -15.46 11.39
C SER A 216 -1.49 -15.92 10.00
N ASN A 217 -1.22 -15.16 8.93
CA ASN A 217 -1.75 -15.43 7.59
C ASN A 217 -0.68 -15.57 6.49
N PHE A 218 0.57 -15.90 6.84
CA PHE A 218 1.55 -16.33 5.84
C PHE A 218 1.40 -17.83 5.54
N HIS A 219 0.51 -18.20 4.61
CA HIS A 219 0.55 -19.52 4.00
C HIS A 219 1.50 -19.50 2.79
N ILE A 220 2.80 -19.68 3.05
CA ILE A 220 3.76 -19.96 1.98
C ILE A 220 3.83 -21.48 1.82
N ASP A 221 3.26 -21.99 0.73
CA ASP A 221 3.46 -23.40 0.33
C ASP A 221 4.91 -23.59 -0.15
N TRP A 222 5.74 -24.13 0.74
CA TRP A 222 7.16 -24.44 0.51
C TRP A 222 7.38 -25.83 -0.11
N GLY A 223 6.32 -26.58 -0.44
CA GLY A 223 6.39 -27.97 -0.94
C GLY A 223 7.01 -28.20 -2.32
N LYS A 224 7.76 -27.24 -2.87
CA LYS A 224 8.45 -27.36 -4.18
C LYS A 224 9.92 -26.96 -4.19
N LEU A 225 10.54 -26.66 -3.05
CA LEU A 225 11.97 -26.38 -2.98
C LEU A 225 12.85 -27.59 -2.59
N ASP A 226 12.25 -28.68 -2.10
CA ASP A 226 12.96 -29.94 -1.89
C ASP A 226 12.87 -30.84 -3.12
N ASN A 227 13.64 -30.50 -4.15
CA ASN A 227 14.26 -31.48 -5.05
C ASN A 227 15.25 -30.79 -5.98
N THR A 228 16.45 -30.51 -5.49
CA THR A 228 17.68 -30.68 -6.30
C THR A 228 18.87 -31.02 -5.41
N GLN A 229 19.21 -32.31 -5.45
CA GLN A 229 20.53 -32.92 -5.35
C GLN A 229 21.27 -32.91 -3.99
N SER A 230 21.16 -34.06 -3.32
CA SER A 230 22.29 -34.70 -2.64
C SER A 230 22.46 -36.11 -3.20
N ASN A 231 23.69 -36.38 -3.68
CA ASN A 231 24.28 -37.58 -4.28
C ASN A 231 24.15 -37.77 -5.80
#